data_AF-A0A941DPH2-F1
#
_entry.id   AF-A0A941DPH2-F1
#
_cell.length_a   1.000
_cell.length_b   1.000
_cell.length_c   1.000
_cell.angle_alpha   90.00
_cell.angle_beta   90.00
_cell.angle_gamma   90.00
#
_symmetry.space_group_name_H-M   'P 1'
#
loop_
_entity.id
_entity.type
_entity.pdbx_description
1 polymer ?
#
loop_
_entity_poly.entity_id
_entity_poly.type
_entity_poly.pdbx_seq_one_letter_code
_entity_poly.pdbx_strand_id
1 'polypeptide(L)'
;KGLIFPNWLSWQAGSIIGILAGSQVPESWGLGFAGTLAILCVMLPLILNRAATVGVLVSGVAALVTFAWPYKLGLLFSVVVGMAAAMLFEEYCTPSRAAGEQRDA
;
A
#
# COMPACT_ATOMS: atom_id res chain seq x y z
N LYS A 1 -19.90 21.71 16.78
CA LYS A 1 -20.35 20.54 17.58
C LYS A 1 -20.80 19.33 16.71
N GLY A 2 -21.19 19.50 15.43
CA GLY A 2 -21.68 18.39 14.59
C GLY A 2 -20.63 17.38 14.07
N LEU A 3 -19.36 17.78 13.95
CA LEU A 3 -18.30 16.91 13.37
C LEU A 3 -17.68 15.91 14.35
N ILE A 4 -17.96 16.04 15.65
CA ILE A 4 -17.39 15.16 16.69
C ILE A 4 -18.03 13.77 16.64
N PHE A 5 -19.35 13.70 16.45
CA PHE A 5 -20.08 12.43 16.36
C PHE A 5 -19.61 11.53 15.21
N PRO A 6 -19.52 11.98 13.94
CA PRO A 6 -19.03 11.14 12.85
C PRO A 6 -17.56 10.76 13.03
N ASN A 7 -16.70 11.66 13.53
CA ASN A 7 -15.31 11.32 13.82
C ASN A 7 -15.20 10.24 14.91
N TRP A 8 -15.96 10.38 15.99
CA TRP A 8 -16.02 9.38 17.06
C TRP A 8 -16.55 8.04 16.54
N LEU A 9 -17.59 8.06 15.70
CA LEU A 9 -18.12 6.84 15.08
C LEU A 9 -17.10 6.17 14.16
N SER A 10 -16.39 6.94 13.33
CA SER A 10 -15.33 6.42 12.46
C SER A 10 -14.19 5.79 13.27
N TRP A 11 -13.81 6.43 14.39
CA TRP A 11 -12.79 5.88 15.28
C TRP A 11 -13.25 4.60 15.98
N GLN A 12 -14.50 4.57 16.45
CA GLN A 12 -15.10 3.38 17.06
C GLN A 12 -15.21 2.24 16.05
N ALA A 13 -15.70 2.52 14.85
CA ALA A 13 -15.79 1.54 13.77
C ALA A 13 -14.41 0.96 13.44
N GLY A 14 -13.38 1.82 13.27
CA GLY A 14 -12.01 1.38 13.03
C GLY A 14 -11.45 0.51 14.17
N SER A 15 -11.71 0.87 15.42
CA SER A 15 -11.26 0.11 16.60
C SER A 15 -11.95 -1.25 16.70
N ILE A 16 -13.27 -1.31 16.50
CA ILE A 16 -14.04 -2.56 16.51
C ILE A 16 -13.58 -3.48 15.37
N ILE A 17 -13.42 -2.94 14.16
CA ILE A 17 -12.89 -3.70 13.01
C ILE A 17 -11.50 -4.27 13.33
N GLY A 18 -10.61 -3.46 13.93
CA GLY A 18 -9.27 -3.91 14.32
C GLY A 18 -9.28 -5.04 15.36
N ILE A 19 -10.14 -4.93 16.39
CA ILE A 19 -10.28 -5.96 17.44
C ILE A 19 -10.80 -7.28 16.85
N LEU A 20 -11.86 -7.21 16.03
CA LEU A 20 -12.45 -8.39 15.39
C LEU A 20 -11.49 -9.02 14.36
N ALA A 21 -10.74 -8.21 13.61
CA ALA A 21 -9.72 -8.71 12.70
C ALA A 21 -8.56 -9.39 13.46
N GLY A 22 -8.16 -8.82 14.60
CA GLY A 22 -7.14 -9.38 15.48
C GLY A 22 -7.53 -10.73 16.09
N SER A 23 -8.81 -10.93 16.45
CA SER A 23 -9.28 -12.20 17.03
C SER A 23 -9.29 -13.38 16.04
N GLN A 24 -9.19 -13.10 14.74
CA GLN A 24 -9.07 -14.14 13.70
C GLN A 24 -7.63 -14.61 13.50
N VAL A 25 -6.64 -13.97 14.14
CA VAL A 25 -5.21 -14.28 13.96
C VAL A 25 -4.81 -15.40 14.91
N PRO A 26 -4.29 -16.54 14.41
CA PRO A 26 -3.79 -17.64 15.24
C PRO A 26 -2.59 -17.20 16.10
N GLU A 27 -2.50 -17.67 17.35
CA GLU A 27 -1.38 -17.35 18.26
C GLU A 27 0.01 -17.71 17.68
N SER A 28 0.04 -18.67 16.74
CA SER A 28 1.27 -19.09 16.04
C SER A 28 1.94 -18.03 15.17
N TRP A 29 1.26 -16.93 14.80
CA TRP A 29 1.78 -15.94 13.84
C TRP A 29 2.80 -14.96 14.45
N GLY A 30 2.83 -14.84 15.79
CA GLY A 30 3.85 -14.11 16.55
C GLY A 30 4.01 -12.62 16.20
N LEU A 31 5.10 -12.02 16.68
CA LEU A 31 5.44 -10.60 16.50
C LEU A 31 5.71 -10.20 15.05
N GLY A 32 6.18 -11.12 14.20
CA GLY A 32 6.55 -10.84 12.80
C GLY A 32 5.35 -10.46 11.92
N PHE A 33 4.21 -11.10 12.14
CA PHE A 33 2.97 -10.75 11.47
C PHE A 33 2.45 -9.38 11.90
N ALA A 34 2.36 -9.14 13.22
CA ALA A 34 1.90 -7.87 13.77
C ALA A 34 2.76 -6.69 13.29
N GLY A 35 4.08 -6.85 13.24
CA GLY A 35 5.01 -5.83 12.72
C GLY A 35 4.77 -5.52 11.23
N THR A 36 4.56 -6.55 10.41
CA THR A 36 4.28 -6.37 8.97
C THR A 36 2.94 -5.67 8.75
N LEU A 37 1.90 -6.05 9.50
CA LEU A 37 0.58 -5.43 9.43
C LEU A 37 0.62 -3.96 9.85
N ALA A 38 1.41 -3.62 10.88
CA ALA A 38 1.60 -2.25 11.34
C ALA A 38 2.24 -1.36 10.25
N ILE A 39 3.29 -1.86 9.58
CA ILE A 39 3.92 -1.15 8.46
C ILE A 39 2.93 -0.98 7.31
N LEU A 40 2.17 -2.03 6.97
CA LEU A 40 1.18 -2.00 5.90
C LEU A 40 0.07 -0.98 6.20
N CYS A 41 -0.39 -0.90 7.44
CA CYS A 41 -1.37 0.08 7.91
C CYS A 41 -0.93 1.52 7.66
N VAL A 42 0.34 1.84 7.93
CA VAL A 42 0.92 3.16 7.66
C VAL A 42 1.16 3.38 6.18
N MET A 43 1.50 2.33 5.42
CA MET A 43 1.82 2.42 4.00
C MET A 43 0.58 2.67 3.13
N LEU A 44 -0.59 2.12 3.48
CA LEU A 44 -1.83 2.27 2.72
C LEU A 44 -2.20 3.74 2.37
N PRO A 45 -2.22 4.70 3.31
CA PRO A 45 -2.50 6.09 2.99
C PRO A 45 -1.43 6.76 2.09
N LEU A 46 -0.20 6.24 2.06
CA LEU A 46 0.86 6.75 1.18
C LEU A 46 0.65 6.30 -0.29
N ILE A 47 -0.12 5.24 -0.53
CA ILE A 47 -0.31 4.63 -1.87
C ILE A 47 -1.54 5.21 -2.61
N LEU A 48 -2.26 6.19 -2.05
CA LEU A 48 -3.57 6.66 -2.56
C LEU A 48 -3.58 7.29 -3.97
N ASN A 49 -2.45 7.33 -4.68
CA ASN A 49 -2.36 7.76 -6.07
C ASN A 49 -2.54 6.58 -7.04
N ARG A 50 -3.21 6.80 -8.19
CA ARG A 50 -3.52 5.75 -9.17
C ARG A 50 -2.28 4.96 -9.63
N ALA A 51 -1.18 5.66 -9.92
CA ALA A 51 0.08 5.02 -10.34
C ALA A 51 0.71 4.17 -9.22
N ALA A 52 0.70 4.67 -7.97
CA ALA A 52 1.23 3.95 -6.82
C ALA A 52 0.43 2.66 -6.54
N THR A 53 -0.90 2.71 -6.63
CA THR A 53 -1.76 1.52 -6.47
C THR A 53 -1.44 0.45 -7.51
N VAL A 54 -1.27 0.83 -8.78
CA VAL A 54 -0.91 -0.11 -9.85
C VAL A 54 0.46 -0.73 -9.57
N GLY A 55 1.46 0.07 -9.19
CA GLY A 55 2.79 -0.44 -8.85
C GLY A 55 2.78 -1.45 -7.69
N VAL A 56 2.02 -1.15 -6.64
CA VAL A 56 1.90 -2.04 -5.48
C VAL A 56 1.17 -3.33 -5.83
N LEU A 57 0.12 -3.27 -6.66
CA LEU A 57 -0.57 -4.47 -7.14
C LEU A 57 0.35 -5.35 -7.99
N VAL A 58 1.07 -4.76 -8.95
CA VAL A 58 2.00 -5.49 -9.82
C VAL A 58 3.14 -6.10 -9.01
N SER A 59 3.70 -5.35 -8.07
CA SER A 59 4.71 -5.88 -7.15
C SER A 59 4.13 -7.00 -6.29
N GLY A 60 2.94 -6.85 -5.72
CA GLY A 60 2.31 -7.91 -4.92
C GLY A 60 2.17 -9.24 -5.69
N VAL A 61 1.71 -9.17 -6.94
CA VAL A 61 1.57 -10.35 -7.81
C VAL A 61 2.94 -10.91 -8.19
N ALA A 62 3.90 -10.08 -8.57
CA ALA A 62 5.25 -10.51 -8.93
C ALA A 62 5.97 -11.19 -7.75
N ALA A 63 5.78 -10.71 -6.52
CA ALA A 63 6.33 -11.32 -5.31
C ALA A 63 5.76 -12.73 -5.06
N LEU A 64 4.46 -12.94 -5.31
CA LEU A 64 3.83 -14.27 -5.19
C LEU A 64 4.34 -15.24 -6.24
N VAL A 65 4.49 -14.79 -7.49
CA VAL A 65 5.00 -15.62 -8.60
C VAL A 65 6.47 -15.98 -8.39
N THR A 66 7.28 -15.05 -7.89
CA THR A 66 8.72 -15.25 -7.66
C THR A 66 9.05 -15.80 -6.28
N PHE A 67 8.05 -16.21 -5.48
CA PHE A 67 8.26 -16.73 -4.13
C PHE A 67 9.18 -17.96 -4.09
N ALA A 68 9.20 -18.76 -5.16
CA ALA A 68 10.03 -19.97 -5.26
C ALA A 68 11.52 -19.70 -5.52
N TRP A 69 11.94 -18.45 -5.74
CA TRP A 69 13.35 -18.14 -6.00
C TRP A 69 14.22 -18.15 -4.73
N PRO A 70 15.39 -18.83 -4.76
CA PRO A 70 16.32 -18.82 -3.63
C PRO A 70 16.96 -17.42 -3.45
N TYR A 71 17.40 -17.11 -2.23
CA TYR A 71 18.13 -15.87 -1.86
C TYR A 71 17.34 -14.55 -1.78
N LYS A 72 16.01 -14.57 -1.68
CA LYS A 72 15.16 -13.34 -1.63
C LYS A 72 15.31 -12.43 -2.86
N LEU A 73 15.94 -12.90 -3.95
CA LEU A 73 16.06 -12.16 -5.21
C LEU A 73 14.68 -11.88 -5.83
N GLY A 74 13.70 -12.76 -5.60
CA GLY A 74 12.32 -12.56 -6.02
C GLY A 74 11.71 -11.26 -5.48
N LEU A 75 12.02 -10.89 -4.22
CA LEU A 75 11.54 -9.64 -3.64
C LEU A 75 12.15 -8.42 -4.33
N LEU A 76 13.45 -8.42 -4.58
CA LEU A 76 14.12 -7.31 -5.27
C LEU A 76 13.58 -7.16 -6.70
N PHE A 77 13.49 -8.27 -7.43
CA PHE A 77 12.95 -8.29 -8.79
C PHE A 77 11.50 -7.76 -8.83
N SER A 78 10.67 -8.22 -7.88
CA SER A 78 9.28 -7.78 -7.76
C SER A 78 9.15 -6.27 -7.55
N VAL A 79 9.98 -5.68 -6.69
CA VAL A 79 9.99 -4.23 -6.45
C VAL A 79 10.37 -3.47 -7.73
N VAL A 80 11.40 -3.93 -8.44
CA VAL A 80 11.82 -3.31 -9.72
C VAL A 80 10.70 -3.38 -10.77
N VAL A 81 10.04 -4.53 -10.90
CA VAL A 81 8.93 -4.72 -11.84
C VAL A 81 7.74 -3.84 -11.47
N GLY A 82 7.39 -3.75 -10.17
CA GLY A 82 6.33 -2.86 -9.70
C GLY A 82 6.62 -1.38 -9.93
N MET A 83 7.86 -0.94 -9.69
CA MET A 83 8.30 0.43 -9.98
C MET A 83 8.21 0.75 -11.48
N ALA A 84 8.69 -0.16 -12.34
CA ALA A 84 8.60 0.02 -13.79
C ALA A 84 7.14 0.11 -14.26
N ALA A 85 6.25 -0.74 -13.72
CA ALA A 85 4.83 -0.68 -14.04
C ALA A 85 4.16 0.62 -13.56
N ALA A 86 4.51 1.12 -12.37
CA ALA A 86 4.01 2.40 -11.87
C ALA A 86 4.44 3.56 -12.77
N MET A 87 5.72 3.61 -13.17
CA MET A 87 6.28 4.64 -14.05
C MET A 87 5.63 4.63 -15.42
N LEU A 88 5.49 3.45 -16.04
CA LEU A 88 4.79 3.31 -17.32
C LEU A 88 3.33 3.73 -17.21
N PHE A 89 2.64 3.35 -16.13
CA PHE A 89 1.26 3.75 -15.92
C PHE A 89 1.13 5.27 -15.75
N GLU A 90 2.07 5.91 -15.06
CA GLU A 90 2.12 7.37 -14.95
C GLU A 90 2.32 8.02 -16.32
N GLU A 91 3.24 7.51 -17.14
CA GLU A 91 3.51 7.99 -18.49
C GLU A 91 2.32 7.85 -19.45
N TYR A 92 1.59 6.73 -19.39
CA TYR A 92 0.45 6.48 -20.29
C TYR A 92 -0.87 7.08 -19.82
N CYS A 93 -1.13 7.14 -18.50
CA CYS A 93 -2.42 7.57 -17.97
C CYS A 93 -2.42 9.01 -17.40
N THR A 94 -1.26 9.61 -17.15
CA THR A 94 -1.13 11.00 -16.71
C THR A 94 -0.11 11.72 -17.60
N PRO A 95 -0.53 12.32 -18.73
CA PRO A 95 0.35 13.25 -19.43
C PRO A 95 0.66 14.37 -18.44
N SER A 96 1.93 14.49 -18.12
CA SER A 96 2.53 15.48 -17.24
C SER A 96 1.85 16.85 -17.38
N ARG A 97 1.09 17.25 -16.35
CA ARG A 97 0.77 18.66 -16.07
C ARG A 97 1.98 19.41 -15.49
N ALA A 98 3.20 18.91 -15.62
CA ALA A 98 4.42 19.57 -15.13
C ALA A 98 5.02 20.59 -16.11
N ALA A 99 4.36 20.90 -17.24
CA ALA A 99 4.81 21.94 -18.18
C ALA A 99 4.14 23.32 -17.97
N GLY A 100 3.21 23.46 -17.00
CA GLY A 100 2.39 24.66 -16.84
C GLY A 100 2.80 25.59 -15.69
N GLU A 101 3.23 25.07 -14.54
CA GLU A 101 3.35 25.88 -13.31
C GLU A 101 4.80 26.31 -12.98
N GLN A 102 5.78 25.96 -13.83
CA GLN A 102 7.19 26.28 -13.60
C GLN A 102 7.73 27.40 -14.51
N ARG A 103 6.84 28.06 -15.26
CA ARG A 103 7.16 29.20 -16.13
C ARG A 103 6.80 30.56 -15.53
N ASP A 104 6.19 30.59 -14.35
CA ASP A 104 5.64 31.80 -13.72
C ASP A 104 6.29 32.13 -12.35
N ALA A 105 7.51 31.61 -12.09
CA ALA A 105 8.34 31.97 -10.94
C ALA A 105 9.64 32.65 -11.38
#